data_AF-V4B0H7-F1
#
_entry.id   AF-V4B0H7-F1
#
_cell.length_a   1.000
_cell.length_b   1.000
_cell.length_c   1.000
_cell.angle_alpha   90.00
_cell.angle_beta   90.00
_cell.angle_gamma   90.00
#
_symmetry.space_group_name_H-M   'P 1'
#
loop_
_entity.id
_entity.type
_entity.pdbx_description
1 polymer ?
#
loop_
_entity_poly.entity_id
_entity_poly.type
_entity_poly.pdbx_seq_one_letter_code
_entity_poly.pdbx_strand_id
1 'polypeptide(L)' 'GPDFIGYKVLRLSADYITTSLTYIINLCIAKNTFPDILKHAKIKPVFIKGERNFVNDYRPISI' A
#
# COMPACT_ATOMS: atom_id res chain seq x y z
N GLY A 1 -4.27 -5.14 -1.50
CA GLY A 1 -4.60 -3.88 -0.81
C GLY A 1 -6.11 -3.82 -0.66
N PRO A 2 -6.77 -2.72 -1.04
CA PRO A 2 -8.23 -2.58 -0.99
C PRO A 2 -8.98 -3.48 -2.00
N ASP A 3 -8.25 -4.07 -2.95
CA ASP A 3 -8.68 -5.00 -3.99
C ASP A 3 -8.60 -6.48 -3.61
N PHE A 4 -8.10 -6.80 -2.40
CA PHE A 4 -7.84 -8.17 -1.92
C PHE A 4 -6.88 -9.00 -2.79
N ILE A 5 -6.14 -8.37 -3.71
CA ILE A 5 -5.12 -9.04 -4.52
C ILE A 5 -3.83 -9.15 -3.70
N GLY A 6 -3.34 -10.39 -3.56
CA GLY A 6 -2.09 -10.68 -2.87
C GLY A 6 -0.86 -10.34 -3.73
N TYR A 7 0.24 -9.95 -3.09
CA TYR A 7 1.50 -9.56 -3.76
C TYR A 7 2.06 -10.64 -4.72
N LYS A 8 1.73 -11.93 -4.48
CA LYS A 8 2.16 -13.03 -5.35
C LYS A 8 1.61 -12.89 -6.77
N VAL A 9 0.35 -12.48 -6.91
CA VAL A 9 -0.29 -12.26 -8.22
C VAL A 9 0.43 -11.12 -8.94
N LEU A 10 0.66 -10.01 -8.24
CA LEU A 10 1.41 -8.87 -8.79
C LEU A 10 2.80 -9.26 -9.27
N ARG A 11 3.51 -10.12 -8.51
CA ARG A 11 4.84 -10.61 -8.89
C ARG A 11 4.79 -11.50 -10.14
N LEU A 12 3.78 -12.35 -10.26
CA LEU A 12 3.61 -13.23 -11.42
C LEU A 12 3.23 -12.46 -12.68
N SER A 13 2.46 -11.37 -12.55
CA SER A 13 1.99 -10.56 -13.67
C SER A 13 2.87 -9.35 -13.96
N ALA A 14 3.99 -9.17 -13.24
CA ALA A 14 4.78 -7.94 -13.25
C ALA A 14 5.17 -7.49 -14.66
N ASP A 15 5.67 -8.40 -15.48
CA ASP A 15 6.14 -8.12 -16.84
C ASP A 15 5.00 -7.60 -17.75
N TYR A 16 3.76 -8.01 -17.48
CA TYR A 16 2.59 -7.62 -18.27
C TYR A 16 1.97 -6.30 -17.81
N ILE A 17 1.99 -6.03 -16.50
CA ILE A 17 1.28 -4.87 -15.93
C ILE A 17 2.17 -3.64 -15.76
N THR A 18 3.51 -3.80 -15.78
CA THR A 18 4.45 -2.71 -15.47
C THR A 18 4.24 -1.51 -16.40
N THR A 19 4.21 -1.71 -17.71
CA THR A 19 4.06 -0.62 -18.68
C THR A 19 2.77 0.19 -18.46
N SER A 20 1.63 -0.50 -18.29
CA SER A 20 0.34 0.14 -18.04
C SER A 20 0.32 0.87 -16.71
N LEU A 21 0.86 0.26 -15.66
CA LEU A 21 0.88 0.85 -14.33
C LEU A 21 1.79 2.09 -14.27
N THR A 22 2.97 2.03 -14.89
CA THR A 22 3.88 3.18 -15.02
C THR A 22 3.22 4.35 -15.73
N TYR A 23 2.51 4.09 -16.84
CA TYR A 23 1.78 5.14 -17.55
C TYR A 23 0.72 5.80 -16.66
N ILE A 24 -0.10 5.01 -15.97
CA ILE A 24 -1.17 5.51 -15.08
C ILE A 24 -0.58 6.34 -13.93
N ILE A 25 0.47 5.84 -13.28
CA ILE A 25 1.13 6.56 -12.17
C ILE A 25 1.71 7.89 -12.64
N ASN A 26 2.41 7.90 -13.78
CA ASN A 26 2.97 9.13 -14.34
C ASN A 26 1.87 10.12 -14.73
N LEU A 27 0.73 9.63 -15.24
CA LEU A 27 -0.43 10.46 -15.55
C LEU A 27 -1.01 11.10 -14.27
N CYS A 28 -1.15 10.32 -13.19
CA CYS A 28 -1.61 10.85 -11.90
C CYS A 28 -0.70 11.96 -11.38
N ILE A 29 0.63 11.76 -11.45
CA ILE A 29 1.62 12.76 -11.05
C ILE A 29 1.51 14.02 -11.92
N ALA A 30 1.51 13.86 -13.25
CA ALA A 30 1.46 14.98 -14.19
C ALA A 30 0.16 15.80 -14.08
N LYS A 31 -0.96 15.14 -13.77
CA LYS A 31 -2.28 15.79 -13.61
C LYS A 31 -2.59 16.17 -12.16
N ASN A 32 -1.71 15.87 -11.22
CA ASN A 32 -1.93 16.00 -9.78
C ASN A 32 -3.30 15.42 -9.34
N THR A 33 -3.73 14.33 -9.96
CA THR A 33 -5.05 13.74 -9.76
C THR A 33 -4.89 12.26 -9.46
N PHE A 34 -5.31 11.85 -8.27
CA PHE A 34 -5.18 10.48 -7.78
C PHE A 34 -6.57 9.89 -7.50
N PRO A 35 -6.78 8.60 -7.81
CA PRO A 35 -7.97 7.87 -7.36
C PRO A 35 -8.11 7.96 -5.84
N ASP A 36 -9.33 8.20 -5.36
CA ASP A 36 -9.58 8.36 -3.92
C ASP A 36 -9.19 7.13 -3.11
N ILE A 37 -9.39 5.93 -3.67
CA ILE A 37 -9.00 4.67 -3.05
C ILE A 37 -7.50 4.57 -2.74
N LEU A 38 -6.64 5.27 -3.50
CA LEU A 38 -5.20 5.31 -3.27
C LEU A 38 -4.78 6.36 -2.23
N LYS A 39 -5.70 7.23 -1.79
CA LYS A 39 -5.47 8.24 -0.74
C LYS A 39 -5.76 7.70 0.67
N HIS A 40 -6.43 6.56 0.77
CA HIS A 40 -6.79 5.94 2.04
C HIS A 40 -5.67 5.00 2.54
N ALA A 41 -5.30 5.17 3.80
CA ALA A 41 -4.31 4.35 4.50
C ALA A 41 -4.99 3.48 5.56
N LYS A 42 -4.74 2.16 5.57
CA LYS A 42 -5.20 1.29 6.65
C LYS A 42 -4.11 1.18 7.71
N ILE A 43 -4.36 1.78 8.88
CA ILE A 43 -3.41 1.74 9.99
C ILE A 43 -3.56 0.44 10.77
N LYS A 44 -2.46 -0.30 10.93
CA LYS A 44 -2.37 -1.47 11.80
C LYS A 44 -1.25 -1.27 12.82
N PRO A 45 -1.51 -1.42 14.12
CA PRO A 45 -0.44 -1.43 15.12
C PRO A 45 0.37 -2.73 14.98
N VAL A 46 1.69 -2.59 14.89
CA VAL A 46 2.64 -3.71 14.93
C VAL A 46 3.51 -3.60 16.15
N PHE A 47 3.53 -4.66 16.94
CA PHE A 47 4.35 -4.77 18.13
C PHE A 47 5.83 -4.77 17.75
N ILE A 48 6.62 -3.94 18.43
CA ILE A 48 8.05 -3.78 18.18
C ILE A 48 8.85 -4.59 19.20
N LYS A 49 8.68 -4.28 20.49
CA LYS A 49 9.41 -4.84 21.64
C LYS A 49 8.78 -4.33 22.94
N GLY A 50 9.04 -4.97 24.08
CA GLY A 50 8.49 -4.58 25.39
C GLY A 50 7.30 -5.45 25.79
N GLU A 51 6.21 -4.85 26.26
CA GLU A 51 5.01 -5.60 26.65
C GLU A 51 3.83 -5.34 25.70
N ARG A 52 3.08 -6.39 25.38
CA ARG A 52 1.95 -6.30 24.44
C ARG A 52 0.79 -5.46 24.95
N ASN A 53 0.76 -5.15 26.24
CA ASN A 53 -0.30 -4.36 26.87
C ASN A 53 -0.01 -2.85 26.85
N PHE A 54 1.21 -2.43 26.49
CA PHE A 54 1.56 -1.02 26.38
C PHE A 54 1.46 -0.53 24.94
N VAL A 55 0.65 0.51 24.73
CA VAL A 55 0.44 1.12 23.41
C VAL A 55 1.75 1.68 22.83
N ASN A 56 2.65 2.16 23.68
CA ASN A 56 3.95 2.73 23.29
C ASN A 56 4.89 1.72 22.60
N ASP A 57 4.64 0.43 22.82
CA ASP A 57 5.44 -0.67 22.28
C ASP A 57 4.98 -1.12 20.88
N TYR A 58 4.00 -0.42 20.31
CA TYR A 58 3.51 -0.62 18.94
C TYR A 58 3.89 0.56 18.04
N ARG A 59 4.29 0.27 16.79
CA ARG A 59 4.27 1.27 15.72
C ARG A 59 2.94 1.20 14.96
N PRO A 60 2.28 2.34 14.70
CA PRO A 60 1.26 2.38 13.67
C PRO A 60 1.96 2.23 12.31
N ILE A 61 1.62 1.19 11.55
CA ILE A 61 2.05 1.05 10.15
C ILE A 61 0.85 1.20 9.23
N SER A 62 1.04 1.88 8.11
CA SER A 62 0.06 1.89 7.02
C SER A 62 0.30 0.65 6.15
N ILE A 63 -0.77 -0.07 5.82
CA ILE A 63 -0.78 -1.25 4.93
C ILE A 63 -1.77 -1.03 3.79
#